data_AF-A0A2T0YAI4-F1
#
_entry.id   AF-A0A2T0YAI4-F1
#
_cell.length_a   1.000
_cell.length_b   1.000
_cell.length_c   1.000
_cell.angle_alpha   90.00
_cell.angle_beta   90.00
_cell.angle_gamma   90.00
#
_symmetry.space_group_name_H-M   'P 1'
#
loop_
_entity.id
_entity.type
_entity.pdbx_description
1 polymer ?
#
loop_
_entity_poly.entity_id
_entity_poly.type
_entity_poly.pdbx_seq_one_letter_code
_entity_poly.pdbx_strand_id
1 'polypeptide(L)'
;MVLPVWLADGAAKLMQRAPRGPRLPSEVAFTEVPATTEEITVPTRHGQLRAIRYSPPSGPAGGGVYLNLHGGGFVIRHPQQDDPLCRFIAFHAGVTVINLDYIPAPQSHFRS
;
A
#
# COMPACT_ATOMS: atom_id res chain seq x y z
N MET A 1 -2.27 -28.85 -15.28
CA MET A 1 -0.79 -28.95 -15.20
C MET A 1 -0.32 -27.86 -14.24
N VAL A 2 0.26 -28.23 -13.10
CA VAL A 2 0.69 -27.25 -12.09
C VAL A 2 2.05 -26.71 -12.52
N LEU A 3 2.17 -25.39 -12.65
CA LEU A 3 3.45 -24.73 -12.94
C LEU A 3 4.45 -25.02 -11.80
N PRO A 4 5.72 -25.34 -12.11
CA PRO A 4 6.75 -25.47 -11.08
C PRO A 4 6.85 -24.19 -10.24
N VAL A 5 6.92 -24.30 -8.91
CA VAL A 5 6.92 -23.15 -7.98
C VAL A 5 8.01 -22.14 -8.30
N TRP A 6 9.22 -22.62 -8.63
CA TRP A 6 10.34 -21.74 -8.99
C TRP A 6 10.08 -20.89 -10.23
N LEU A 7 9.28 -21.40 -11.18
CA LEU A 7 8.89 -20.68 -12.39
C LEU A 7 7.84 -19.61 -12.08
N ALA A 8 6.87 -19.93 -11.21
CA ALA A 8 5.89 -18.96 -10.72
C ALA A 8 6.56 -17.82 -9.91
N ASP A 9 7.50 -18.15 -9.02
CA ASP A 9 8.27 -17.17 -8.25
C ASP A 9 9.11 -16.26 -9.16
N GLY A 10 9.69 -16.82 -10.22
CA GLY A 10 10.42 -16.06 -11.23
C GLY A 10 9.53 -15.04 -11.94
N ALA A 11 8.35 -15.45 -12.39
CA ALA A 11 7.37 -14.56 -13.01
C ALA A 11 6.91 -13.45 -12.06
N ALA A 12 6.60 -13.79 -10.80
CA ALA A 12 6.19 -12.83 -9.78
C ALA A 12 7.26 -11.74 -9.52
N LYS A 13 8.53 -12.14 -9.37
CA LYS A 13 9.65 -11.20 -9.20
C LYS A 13 9.80 -10.27 -10.41
N LEU A 14 9.54 -10.75 -11.62
CA LEU A 14 9.58 -9.93 -12.82
C LEU A 14 8.43 -8.90 -12.82
N MET A 15 7.20 -9.32 -12.47
CA MET A 15 6.05 -8.41 -12.37
C MET A 15 6.28 -7.29 -11.36
N GLN A 16 6.95 -7.57 -10.24
CA GLN A 16 7.30 -6.56 -9.23
C GLN A 16 8.36 -5.55 -9.70
N ARG A 17 9.16 -5.90 -10.72
CA ARG A 17 10.16 -5.01 -11.33
C ARG A 17 9.62 -4.22 -12.51
N ALA A 18 8.43 -4.56 -13.00
CA ALA A 18 7.82 -3.86 -14.11
C ALA A 18 7.58 -2.38 -13.74
N PRO A 19 7.57 -1.47 -14.73
CA PRO A 19 7.22 -0.08 -14.49
C PRO A 19 5.91 0.01 -13.71
N ARG A 20 5.86 0.93 -12.74
CA ARG A 20 4.66 1.21 -11.96
C ARG A 20 3.49 1.33 -12.93
N GLY A 21 2.40 0.62 -12.62
CA GLY A 21 1.22 0.43 -13.48
C GLY A 21 0.63 1.73 -14.02
N PRO A 22 -0.34 1.64 -14.94
CA PRO A 22 -0.91 2.81 -15.59
C PRO A 22 -1.35 3.85 -14.57
N ARG A 23 -1.14 5.14 -14.89
CA ARG A 23 -1.68 6.24 -14.08
C ARG A 23 -3.17 6.01 -13.91
N LEU A 24 -3.65 6.15 -12.68
CA LEU A 24 -5.07 6.05 -12.38
C LEU A 24 -5.83 7.10 -13.21
N PRO A 25 -7.02 6.74 -13.75
CA PRO A 25 -7.92 7.73 -14.35
C PRO A 25 -8.17 8.88 -13.37
N SER A 26 -8.31 10.10 -13.90
CA SER A 26 -8.51 11.30 -13.08
C SER A 26 -9.73 11.20 -12.17
N GLU A 27 -10.78 10.48 -12.60
CA GLU A 27 -12.02 10.30 -11.83
C GLU A 27 -11.82 9.54 -10.51
N VAL A 28 -10.76 8.76 -10.38
CA VAL A 28 -10.44 7.98 -9.17
C VAL A 28 -9.13 8.44 -8.52
N ALA A 29 -8.55 9.54 -9.01
CA ALA A 29 -7.28 10.07 -8.53
C ALA A 29 -7.44 11.00 -7.31
N PHE A 30 -8.65 11.49 -7.03
CA PHE A 30 -9.00 12.36 -5.90
C PHE A 30 -7.96 13.48 -5.66
N THR A 31 -7.42 14.03 -6.74
CA THR A 31 -6.30 14.99 -6.70
C THR A 31 -6.65 16.30 -6.03
N GLU A 32 -7.94 16.63 -5.98
CA GLU A 32 -8.54 17.77 -5.31
C GLU A 32 -8.58 17.64 -3.79
N VAL A 33 -8.44 16.42 -3.24
CA VAL A 33 -8.42 16.18 -1.80
C VAL A 33 -7.03 16.50 -1.26
N PRO A 34 -6.87 17.54 -0.40
CA PRO A 34 -5.58 17.85 0.19
C PRO A 34 -5.16 16.73 1.14
N ALA A 35 -3.87 16.39 1.13
CA ALA A 35 -3.33 15.38 2.02
C ALA A 35 -1.97 15.81 2.57
N THR A 36 -1.81 15.70 3.89
CA THR A 36 -0.51 15.80 4.54
C THR A 36 0.05 14.40 4.69
N THR A 37 1.08 14.10 3.90
CA THR A 37 1.71 12.78 3.87
C THR A 37 3.09 12.80 4.51
N GLU A 38 3.44 11.74 5.23
CA GLU A 38 4.78 11.53 5.77
C GLU A 38 5.21 10.08 5.56
N GLU A 39 6.42 9.88 5.05
CA GLU A 39 7.02 8.55 5.03
C GLU A 39 7.47 8.19 6.44
N ILE A 40 7.01 7.04 6.92
CA ILE A 40 7.36 6.51 8.24
C ILE A 40 7.95 5.10 8.09
N THR A 41 8.68 4.69 9.12
CA THR A 41 9.17 3.33 9.25
C THR A 41 8.48 2.64 10.42
N VAL A 42 7.90 1.47 10.16
CA VAL A 42 7.19 0.66 11.15
C VAL A 42 8.06 -0.56 11.50
N PRO A 43 8.51 -0.71 12.75
CA PRO A 43 9.26 -1.90 13.18
C PRO A 43 8.33 -3.11 13.26
N THR A 44 8.78 -4.24 12.71
CA THR A 44 8.07 -5.53 12.77
C THR A 44 9.03 -6.65 13.16
N ARG A 45 8.49 -7.82 13.52
CA ARG A 45 9.31 -9.04 13.75
C ARG A 45 10.09 -9.51 12.51
N HIS A 46 9.75 -9.00 11.32
CA HIS A 46 10.39 -9.33 10.05
C HIS A 46 11.32 -8.21 9.55
N GLY A 47 11.59 -7.21 10.39
CA GLY A 47 12.41 -6.05 10.05
C GLY A 47 11.60 -4.77 9.90
N GLN A 48 12.24 -3.75 9.34
CA GLN A 48 11.65 -2.42 9.15
C GLN A 48 10.76 -2.39 7.92
N LEU A 49 9.55 -1.85 8.08
CA LEU A 49 8.55 -1.73 7.02
C LEU A 49 8.33 -0.26 6.66
N ARG A 50 8.53 0.10 5.38
CA ARG A 50 8.19 1.45 4.90
C ARG A 50 6.66 1.59 4.86
N ALA A 51 6.16 2.75 5.27
CA ALA A 51 4.75 3.10 5.13
C ALA A 51 4.60 4.60 4.86
N ILE A 52 3.44 4.99 4.32
CA ILE A 52 3.05 6.39 4.18
C ILE A 52 1.93 6.68 5.17
N ARG A 53 2.12 7.67 6.04
CA ARG A 53 1.09 8.21 6.93
C ARG A 53 0.38 9.35 6.23
N TYR A 54 -0.94 9.32 6.24
CA TYR A 54 -1.81 10.42 5.83
C TYR A 54 -2.51 10.97 7.07
N SER A 55 -2.30 12.26 7.33
CA SER A 55 -2.94 12.94 8.47
C SER A 55 -4.28 13.53 8.05
N PRO A 56 -5.34 13.39 8.88
CA PRO A 56 -6.61 14.05 8.62
C PRO A 56 -6.49 15.57 8.82
N PRO A 57 -7.37 16.38 8.19
CA PRO A 57 -7.32 17.85 8.29
C PRO A 57 -7.43 18.39 9.71
N SER A 58 -8.17 17.70 10.58
CA SER A 58 -8.33 18.04 12.01
C SER A 58 -7.07 17.78 12.85
N GLY A 59 -6.02 17.22 12.25
CA GLY A 59 -4.85 16.71 12.96
C GLY A 59 -5.09 15.34 13.60
N PRO A 60 -4.03 14.68 14.10
CA PRO A 60 -4.09 13.29 14.56
C PRO A 60 -4.84 13.08 15.87
N ALA A 61 -5.23 14.14 16.59
CA ALA A 61 -5.81 14.04 17.93
C ALA A 61 -7.29 13.60 17.87
N GLY A 62 -7.63 12.54 18.61
CA GLY A 62 -9.02 12.10 18.81
C GLY A 62 -9.62 11.22 17.71
N GLY A 63 -8.92 11.04 16.58
CA GLY A 63 -9.33 10.13 15.49
C GLY A 63 -8.75 8.73 15.63
N GLY A 64 -9.42 7.73 15.02
CA GLY A 64 -8.91 6.37 14.90
C GLY A 64 -7.76 6.24 13.90
N VAL A 65 -7.25 5.01 13.76
CA VAL A 65 -6.22 4.66 12.75
C VAL A 65 -6.79 3.64 11.77
N TYR A 66 -6.64 3.92 10.48
CA TYR A 66 -6.95 3.00 9.39
C TYR A 66 -5.65 2.46 8.79
N LEU A 67 -5.46 1.14 8.80
CA LEU A 67 -4.31 0.49 8.18
C LEU A 67 -4.70 0.02 6.78
N ASN A 68 -4.04 0.56 5.75
CA ASN A 68 -4.25 0.14 4.38
C ASN A 68 -3.22 -0.93 3.96
N LEU A 69 -3.74 -2.04 3.43
CA LEU A 69 -2.96 -3.10 2.80
C LEU A 69 -3.30 -3.12 1.32
N HIS A 70 -2.36 -2.70 0.48
CA HIS A 70 -2.65 -2.52 -0.93
C HIS A 70 -3.04 -3.81 -1.66
N GLY A 71 -3.90 -3.64 -2.67
CA GLY A 71 -4.30 -4.72 -3.58
C GLY A 71 -3.13 -5.29 -4.40
N GLY A 72 -3.43 -6.29 -5.23
CA GLY A 72 -2.42 -6.97 -6.05
C GLY A 72 -2.19 -8.45 -5.70
N GLY A 73 -3.17 -9.08 -5.03
CA GLY A 73 -3.18 -10.51 -4.75
C GLY A 73 -2.00 -11.01 -3.90
N PHE A 74 -1.44 -10.14 -3.05
CA PHE A 74 -0.22 -10.39 -2.26
C PHE A 74 1.03 -10.68 -3.10
N VAL A 75 1.03 -10.35 -4.40
CA VAL A 75 2.15 -10.61 -5.33
C VAL A 75 2.66 -9.32 -5.95
N ILE A 76 1.75 -8.43 -6.37
CA ILE A 76 2.11 -7.14 -6.96
C ILE A 76 2.44 -6.15 -5.84
N ARG A 77 3.63 -5.53 -5.89
CA ARG A 77 4.07 -4.52 -4.92
C ARG A 77 3.92 -3.11 -5.48
N HIS A 78 2.76 -2.50 -5.26
CA HIS A 78 2.49 -1.13 -5.73
C HIS A 78 1.61 -0.37 -4.71
N PRO A 79 2.16 0.01 -3.54
CA PRO A 79 1.39 0.75 -2.53
C PRO A 79 0.87 2.11 -3.02
N GLN A 80 1.56 2.74 -3.99
CA GLN A 80 1.14 4.03 -4.58
C GLN A 80 -0.19 3.94 -5.35
N GLN A 81 -0.64 2.74 -5.73
CA GLN A 81 -1.92 2.57 -6.42
C GLN A 81 -3.10 2.98 -5.51
N ASP A 82 -2.92 2.91 -4.19
CA ASP A 82 -3.97 3.25 -3.21
C ASP A 82 -3.83 4.68 -2.70
N ASP A 83 -2.89 5.47 -3.22
CA ASP A 83 -2.67 6.84 -2.74
C ASP A 83 -3.96 7.68 -2.79
N PRO A 84 -4.74 7.72 -3.90
CA PRO A 84 -6.00 8.45 -3.92
C PRO A 84 -7.00 8.00 -2.85
N LEU A 85 -7.16 6.69 -2.67
CA LEU A 85 -8.08 6.12 -1.69
C LEU A 85 -7.64 6.47 -0.26
N CYS A 86 -6.35 6.40 0.04
CA CYS A 86 -5.81 6.76 1.35
C CYS A 86 -6.06 8.23 1.69
N ARG A 87 -5.90 9.14 0.71
CA ARG A 87 -6.23 10.57 0.87
C ARG A 87 -7.71 10.77 1.14
N PHE A 88 -8.55 10.14 0.33
CA PHE A 88 -10.00 10.21 0.46
C PHE A 88 -10.47 9.76 1.85
N ILE A 89 -9.98 8.62 2.33
CA ILE A 89 -10.32 8.09 3.66
C ILE A 89 -9.83 9.01 4.77
N ALA A 90 -8.56 9.45 4.73
CA ALA A 90 -8.00 10.31 5.77
C ALA A 90 -8.79 11.62 5.88
N PHE A 91 -9.17 12.20 4.75
CA PHE A 91 -9.95 13.44 4.70
C PHE A 91 -11.39 13.26 5.18
N HIS A 92 -12.13 12.34 4.57
CA HIS A 92 -13.57 12.22 4.82
C HIS A 92 -13.93 11.48 6.10
N ALA A 93 -13.13 10.50 6.52
CA ALA A 93 -13.36 9.78 7.77
C ALA A 93 -12.70 10.47 8.97
N GLY A 94 -11.83 11.46 8.75
CA GLY A 94 -11.15 12.18 9.83
C GLY A 94 -10.20 11.29 10.65
N VAL A 95 -9.60 10.28 10.03
CA VAL A 95 -8.72 9.30 10.67
C VAL A 95 -7.30 9.39 10.12
N THR A 96 -6.33 8.93 10.90
CA THR A 96 -4.97 8.72 10.38
C THR A 96 -4.96 7.46 9.52
N VAL A 97 -4.50 7.55 8.27
CA VAL A 97 -4.33 6.39 7.39
C VAL A 97 -2.85 6.02 7.31
N ILE A 98 -2.53 4.74 7.46
CA ILE A 98 -1.18 4.20 7.28
C ILE A 98 -1.19 3.23 6.10
N ASN A 99 -0.59 3.61 4.98
CA ASN A 99 -0.45 2.77 3.79
C ASN A 99 0.84 1.97 3.84
N LEU A 100 0.73 0.65 4.04
CA LEU A 100 1.86 -0.24 4.30
C LEU A 100 2.46 -0.78 3.00
N ASP A 101 3.78 -0.64 2.81
CA ASP A 101 4.52 -1.29 1.72
C ASP A 101 4.97 -2.69 2.12
N TYR A 102 3.98 -3.58 2.38
CA TYR A 102 4.23 -4.94 2.88
C TYR A 102 5.08 -5.76 1.91
N ILE A 103 5.76 -6.78 2.46
CA ILE A 103 6.57 -7.71 1.68
C ILE A 103 5.62 -8.73 1.03
N PRO A 104 5.45 -8.73 -0.31
CA PRO A 104 4.58 -9.69 -0.99
C PRO A 104 5.26 -11.06 -1.13
N ALA A 105 4.48 -12.03 -1.61
CA ALA A 105 5.02 -13.23 -2.23
C ALA A 105 5.76 -12.87 -3.53
N PRO A 106 6.81 -13.62 -3.91
CA PRO A 106 7.31 -14.84 -3.26
C PRO A 106 8.32 -14.58 -2.13
N GLN A 107 8.61 -13.32 -1.78
CA GLN A 107 9.56 -13.02 -0.72
C GLN A 107 9.03 -13.41 0.67
N SER A 108 7.72 -13.31 0.87
CA SER A 108 7.02 -13.75 2.07
C SER A 108 5.79 -14.56 1.68
N HIS A 109 5.73 -15.82 2.15
CA HIS A 109 4.60 -16.71 1.91
C HIS A 109 3.64 -16.70 3.11
N PHE A 110 2.35 -16.90 2.83
CA PHE A 110 1.36 -17.14 3.88
C PHE A 110 1.70 -18.43 4.63
N ARG A 111 1.64 -18.37 5.96
CA ARG A 111 1.84 -19.53 6.84
C ARG A 111 0.49 -19.94 7.41
N SER A 112 0.00 -21.11 7.03
CA SER A 112 -1.14 -21.80 7.64
C SER A 112 -0.76 -22.42 8.97
#